data_AF-A0A3S3RDG8-F1
#
_entry.id   AF-A0A3S3RDG8-F1
#
_cell.length_a   1.000
_cell.length_b   1.000
_cell.length_c   1.000
_cell.angle_alpha   90.00
_cell.angle_beta   90.00
_cell.angle_gamma   90.00
#
_symmetry.space_group_name_H-M   'P 1'
#
loop_
_entity.id
_entity.type
_entity.pdbx_description
1 polymer ?
#
loop_
_entity_poly.entity_id
_entity_poly.type
_entity_poly.pdbx_seq_one_letter_code
_entity_poly.pdbx_strand_id
1 'polypeptide(L)'
;MLMIKAKKKIVVQMNAWESDYLGDPLFAIISALVHTIKNQNNEESAGKIINAAKDAGWFVTAIGGQVARKFTGVDPAAAADLAEKKKTKRDEDIPTDAFSLYELRRHAMKSLKSAVKDFVDKTNSGVLFLIDELDRCRPDYAISYLETIKHIFDVKGATFLIAADRNQLENSARKAFGSKLDFNEYYRKFIHREVTLPAVSDSGYRKLALQYVTYYLDREGLRNCYLRIEESRVENIVELISSLKMTPRQIQEVFRILGHSLSANEDKKGKMLWAWGVATILMSILKLKLPDTYQALGRNELRIKDAVTFIKELKSEYPDWWFTLIYTGGGLNSNEIKDMQPKDIYMKADLISEENNDAPVLTQWRSAWGHTTTSSRFSSIFSVIEKVTSWN
;
A
#
# COMPACT_ATOMS: atom_id res chain seq x y z
N MET A 1 12.86 -18.91 9.68
CA MET A 1 14.31 -18.75 9.46
C MET A 1 14.71 -19.62 8.27
N LEU A 2 14.57 -19.10 7.04
CA LEU A 2 15.16 -19.69 5.84
C LEU A 2 16.48 -18.94 5.59
N MET A 3 17.53 -19.35 6.28
CA MET A 3 18.89 -18.92 5.96
C MET A 3 19.32 -19.62 4.68
N ILE A 4 18.91 -19.08 3.53
CA ILE A 4 19.70 -19.25 2.32
C ILE A 4 21.00 -18.50 2.61
N LYS A 5 22.13 -19.21 2.76
CA LYS A 5 23.46 -18.62 2.60
C LYS A 5 23.58 -18.15 1.13
N ALA A 6 22.84 -17.11 0.77
CA ALA A 6 22.89 -16.52 -0.54
C ALA A 6 24.18 -15.71 -0.59
N LYS A 7 25.09 -16.06 -1.52
CA LYS A 7 26.06 -15.09 -2.01
C LYS A 7 25.28 -13.80 -2.28
N LYS A 8 25.71 -12.68 -1.68
CA LYS A 8 25.02 -11.39 -1.76
C LYS A 8 24.73 -11.10 -3.24
N LYS A 9 23.46 -11.21 -3.63
CA LYS A 9 23.04 -10.84 -4.99
C LYS A 9 23.07 -9.32 -5.08
N ILE A 10 23.45 -8.81 -6.25
CA ILE A 10 23.25 -7.39 -6.55
C ILE A 10 21.77 -7.20 -6.78
N VAL A 11 21.14 -6.35 -5.96
CA VAL A 11 19.70 -6.06 -6.05
C VAL A 11 19.54 -4.62 -6.50
N VAL A 12 18.93 -4.44 -7.68
CA VAL A 12 18.55 -3.15 -8.23
C VAL A 12 17.07 -2.96 -7.93
N GLN A 13 16.72 -2.00 -7.09
CA GLN A 13 15.33 -1.68 -6.75
C GLN A 13 14.85 -0.48 -7.55
N MET A 14 13.63 -0.56 -8.09
CA MET A 14 13.00 0.53 -8.82
C MET A 14 11.48 0.54 -8.62
N ASN A 15 10.94 1.73 -8.45
CA ASN A 15 9.52 2.01 -8.58
C ASN A 15 9.30 2.57 -10.00
N ALA A 16 8.59 1.82 -10.85
CA ALA A 16 8.38 2.22 -12.24
C ALA A 16 7.51 3.48 -12.36
N TRP A 17 6.58 3.67 -11.42
CA TRP A 17 5.67 4.82 -11.40
C TRP A 17 6.38 6.13 -11.07
N GLU A 18 7.38 6.11 -10.19
CA GLU A 18 8.20 7.29 -9.88
C GLU A 18 8.90 7.87 -11.11
N SER A 19 9.24 7.04 -12.10
CA SER A 19 9.91 7.47 -13.34
C SER A 19 8.98 7.61 -14.55
N ASP A 20 7.67 7.39 -14.40
CA ASP A 20 6.72 7.43 -15.53
C ASP A 20 6.73 8.79 -16.26
N TYR A 21 6.87 9.89 -15.52
CA TYR A 21 6.93 11.24 -16.08
C TYR A 21 8.13 11.48 -17.01
N LEU A 22 9.18 10.65 -16.93
CA LEU A 22 10.36 10.75 -17.79
C LEU A 22 10.08 10.18 -19.19
N GLY A 23 9.09 9.30 -19.33
CA GLY A 23 8.70 8.70 -20.61
C GLY A 23 9.70 7.70 -21.21
N ASP A 24 10.89 7.53 -20.61
CA ASP A 24 11.92 6.59 -21.07
C ASP A 24 12.25 5.54 -19.99
N PRO A 25 11.68 4.32 -20.09
CA PRO A 25 11.99 3.21 -19.19
C PRO A 25 13.47 2.82 -19.16
N LEU A 26 14.17 2.92 -20.29
CA LEU A 26 15.57 2.53 -20.34
C LEU A 26 16.42 3.43 -19.45
N PHE A 27 16.10 4.72 -19.43
CA PHE A 27 16.78 5.67 -18.55
C PHE A 27 16.58 5.30 -17.09
N ALA A 28 15.34 5.01 -16.70
CA ALA A 28 14.99 4.63 -15.34
C ALA A 28 15.78 3.37 -14.89
N ILE A 29 15.78 2.33 -15.73
CA ILE A 29 16.45 1.06 -15.41
C ILE A 29 17.98 1.24 -15.35
N ILE A 30 18.58 1.95 -16.31
CA ILE A 30 20.03 2.19 -16.32
C ILE A 30 20.45 3.08 -15.15
N SER A 31 19.66 4.10 -14.81
CA SER A 31 19.90 4.97 -13.65
C SER A 31 19.94 4.16 -12.36
N ALA A 32 18.93 3.32 -12.14
CA ALA A 32 18.85 2.45 -10.97
C ALA A 32 20.03 1.46 -10.91
N LEU A 33 20.40 0.88 -12.07
CA LEU A 33 21.55 -0.02 -12.17
C LEU A 33 22.86 0.69 -11.83
N VAL A 34 23.14 1.83 -12.46
CA VAL A 34 24.36 2.63 -12.22
C VAL A 34 24.46 3.06 -10.77
N HIS A 35 23.37 3.57 -10.18
CA HIS A 35 23.34 3.95 -8.77
C HIS A 35 23.67 2.75 -7.85
N THR A 36 23.11 1.58 -8.14
CA THR A 36 23.39 0.34 -7.40
C THR A 36 24.86 -0.07 -7.52
N ILE A 37 25.46 0.04 -8.71
CA ILE A 37 26.87 -0.29 -8.96
C ILE A 37 27.80 0.65 -8.22
N LYS A 38 27.52 1.95 -8.24
CA LYS A 38 28.30 2.97 -7.52
C LYS A 38 28.27 2.75 -6.01
N ASN A 39 27.11 2.40 -5.45
CA ASN A 39 26.98 2.07 -4.02
C ASN A 39 27.76 0.82 -3.60
N GLN A 40 28.27 0.03 -4.56
CA GLN A 40 29.18 -1.09 -4.32
C GLN A 40 30.65 -0.72 -4.58
N ASN A 41 30.97 0.56 -4.71
CA ASN A 41 32.31 1.09 -5.01
C ASN A 41 32.91 0.56 -6.33
N ASN A 42 32.07 0.25 -7.33
CA ASN A 42 32.51 -0.24 -8.64
C ASN A 42 32.36 0.85 -9.73
N GLU A 43 33.07 1.95 -9.54
CA GLU A 43 33.03 3.11 -10.45
C GLU A 43 33.45 2.76 -11.88
N GLU A 44 34.37 1.80 -12.07
CA GLU A 44 34.80 1.35 -13.39
C GLU A 44 33.63 0.75 -14.19
N SER A 45 32.87 -0.17 -13.58
CA SER A 45 31.73 -0.79 -14.27
C SER A 45 30.58 0.20 -14.47
N ALA A 46 30.35 1.09 -13.50
CA ALA A 46 29.38 2.18 -13.63
C ALA A 46 29.75 3.09 -14.81
N GLY A 47 31.02 3.50 -14.92
CA GLY A 47 31.53 4.32 -16.02
C GLY A 47 31.36 3.67 -17.38
N LYS A 48 31.63 2.36 -17.50
CA LYS A 48 31.43 1.58 -18.74
C LYS A 48 29.96 1.61 -19.19
N ILE A 49 29.02 1.36 -18.27
CA ILE A 49 27.58 1.39 -18.57
C ILE A 49 27.12 2.80 -18.92
N ILE A 50 27.57 3.83 -18.17
CA ILE A 50 27.24 5.24 -18.46
C ILE A 50 27.73 5.64 -19.85
N ASN A 51 28.96 5.26 -20.22
CA ASN A 51 29.52 5.61 -21.52
C ASN A 51 28.74 4.92 -22.66
N ALA A 52 28.45 3.63 -22.52
CA ALA A 52 27.62 2.92 -23.49
C ALA A 52 26.20 3.50 -23.60
N ALA A 53 25.62 3.94 -22.46
CA ALA A 53 24.31 4.61 -22.41
C ALA A 53 24.32 5.98 -23.09
N LYS A 54 25.40 6.76 -22.98
CA LYS A 54 25.57 8.06 -23.68
C LYS A 54 25.67 7.91 -25.19
N ASP A 55 26.26 6.81 -25.65
CA ASP A 55 26.37 6.49 -27.06
C ASP A 55 25.04 5.98 -27.62
N ALA A 56 24.23 5.30 -26.79
CA ALA A 56 22.85 4.90 -27.12
C ALA A 56 21.90 6.09 -27.35
N GLY A 57 22.35 7.31 -27.08
CA GLY A 57 21.95 8.48 -27.85
C GLY A 57 20.59 9.10 -27.51
N TRP A 58 19.94 8.77 -26.39
CA TRP A 58 18.66 9.43 -26.03
C TRP A 58 18.49 9.91 -24.58
N PHE A 59 19.48 9.73 -23.70
CA PHE A 59 19.35 10.27 -22.33
C PHE A 59 19.58 11.78 -22.20
N VAL A 60 19.82 12.50 -23.30
CA VAL A 60 20.19 13.93 -23.25
C VAL A 60 19.12 14.83 -23.89
N THR A 61 18.28 14.32 -24.79
CA THR A 61 17.25 15.11 -25.49
C THR A 61 15.90 15.13 -24.76
N ALA A 62 15.54 14.07 -24.02
CA ALA A 62 14.32 14.04 -23.20
C ALA A 62 14.46 14.77 -21.85
N ILE A 63 15.69 15.18 -21.51
CA ILE A 63 16.07 15.50 -20.14
C ILE A 63 16.48 16.97 -20.08
N GLY A 64 15.58 17.83 -19.62
CA GLY A 64 15.93 19.21 -19.25
C GLY A 64 17.17 19.24 -18.33
N GLY A 65 18.03 20.25 -18.49
CA GLY A 65 19.39 20.28 -17.94
C GLY A 65 19.56 20.06 -16.43
N GLN A 66 18.48 20.02 -15.64
CA GLN A 66 18.51 19.72 -14.22
C GLN A 66 18.72 18.21 -13.91
N VAL A 67 18.22 17.30 -14.74
CA VAL A 67 18.29 15.85 -14.47
C VAL A 67 19.64 15.23 -14.92
N ALA A 68 20.31 15.86 -15.89
CA ALA A 68 21.69 15.52 -16.27
C ALA A 68 22.70 15.65 -15.11
N ARG A 69 22.47 16.60 -14.18
CA ARG A 69 23.30 16.81 -12.97
C ARG A 69 23.30 15.59 -12.05
N LYS A 70 22.13 14.99 -11.79
CA LYS A 70 22.00 13.83 -10.89
C LYS A 70 22.63 12.55 -11.47
N PHE A 71 22.62 12.41 -12.79
CA PHE A 71 23.09 11.19 -13.45
C PHE A 71 24.61 11.18 -13.66
N THR A 72 25.20 12.34 -13.97
CA THR A 72 26.62 12.41 -14.36
C THR A 72 27.56 12.86 -13.25
N GLY A 73 27.05 13.50 -12.19
CA GLY A 73 27.89 14.08 -11.13
C GLY A 73 28.77 15.25 -11.60
N VAL A 74 28.51 15.78 -12.81
CA VAL A 74 29.27 16.87 -13.41
C VAL A 74 28.59 18.20 -13.09
N ASP A 75 29.40 19.18 -12.67
CA ASP A 75 29.00 20.57 -12.39
C ASP A 75 28.19 21.15 -13.59
N PRO A 76 27.03 21.79 -13.38
CA PRO A 76 26.23 22.41 -14.45
C PRO A 76 26.99 23.26 -15.45
N ALA A 77 27.99 24.02 -15.01
CA ALA A 77 28.80 24.84 -15.91
C ALA A 77 29.68 23.97 -16.81
N ALA A 78 30.31 22.93 -16.24
CA ALA A 78 31.12 21.98 -16.99
C ALA A 78 30.28 21.04 -17.88
N ALA A 79 29.05 20.70 -17.47
CA ALA A 79 28.12 19.89 -18.26
C ALA A 79 27.54 20.67 -19.45
N ALA A 80 27.30 21.99 -19.28
CA ALA A 80 26.94 22.89 -20.36
C ALA A 80 28.09 23.06 -21.35
N ASP A 81 29.32 23.27 -20.87
CA ASP A 81 30.53 23.34 -21.72
C ASP A 81 30.84 22.01 -22.42
N LEU A 82 30.63 20.87 -21.76
CA LEU A 82 30.80 19.54 -22.37
C LEU A 82 29.68 19.24 -23.37
N ALA A 83 28.47 19.73 -23.12
CA ALA A 83 27.33 19.62 -24.04
C ALA A 83 27.47 20.58 -25.23
N GLU A 84 28.03 21.78 -25.08
CA GLU A 84 28.33 22.73 -26.16
C GLU A 84 29.52 22.27 -26.99
N LYS A 85 30.63 21.86 -26.36
CA LYS A 85 31.81 21.31 -27.06
C LYS A 85 31.55 19.96 -27.71
N LYS A 86 30.55 19.19 -27.24
CA LYS A 86 30.08 17.97 -27.91
C LYS A 86 28.91 18.20 -28.86
N LYS A 87 28.09 19.25 -28.70
CA LYS A 87 27.10 19.67 -29.72
C LYS A 87 27.82 20.14 -30.97
N THR A 88 28.81 21.02 -30.82
CA THR A 88 29.63 21.52 -31.94
C THR A 88 30.44 20.42 -32.64
N LYS A 89 30.75 19.29 -31.98
CA LYS A 89 31.35 18.10 -32.62
C LYS A 89 30.37 17.01 -33.06
N ARG A 90 29.12 16.97 -32.55
CA ARG A 90 28.10 15.98 -32.93
C ARG A 90 27.15 16.49 -34.01
N ASP A 91 26.88 17.79 -34.06
CA ASP A 91 26.01 18.37 -35.10
C ASP A 91 26.64 18.27 -36.50
N GLU A 92 27.96 18.04 -36.60
CA GLU A 92 28.67 17.75 -37.86
C GLU A 92 28.67 16.25 -38.24
N ASP A 93 28.37 15.33 -37.33
CA ASP A 93 28.60 13.87 -37.47
C ASP A 93 27.35 13.00 -37.24
N ILE A 94 26.18 13.59 -36.93
CA ILE A 94 24.91 12.84 -36.89
C ILE A 94 24.41 12.68 -38.33
N PRO A 95 24.33 11.44 -38.85
CA PRO A 95 23.88 11.23 -40.21
C PRO A 95 22.46 11.79 -40.40
N THR A 96 22.27 12.58 -41.45
CA THR A 96 20.97 13.15 -41.80
C THR A 96 20.05 12.11 -42.46
N ASP A 97 20.62 11.02 -42.96
CA ASP A 97 19.86 9.92 -43.54
C ASP A 97 19.37 8.93 -42.47
N ALA A 98 18.12 8.48 -42.64
CA ALA A 98 17.44 7.63 -41.68
C ALA A 98 18.11 6.27 -41.46
N PHE A 99 18.85 5.75 -42.46
CA PHE A 99 19.48 4.44 -42.39
C PHE A 99 20.73 4.47 -41.51
N SER A 100 21.60 5.44 -41.72
CA SER A 100 22.79 5.64 -40.90
C SER A 100 22.42 5.98 -39.45
N LEU A 101 21.35 6.76 -39.23
CA LEU A 101 20.81 7.00 -37.88
C LEU A 101 20.29 5.72 -37.22
N TYR A 102 19.63 4.85 -37.98
CA TYR A 102 19.17 3.54 -37.49
C TYR A 102 20.35 2.64 -37.10
N GLU A 103 21.37 2.50 -37.96
CA GLU A 103 22.55 1.68 -37.67
C GLU A 103 23.34 2.23 -36.47
N LEU A 104 23.47 3.56 -36.34
CA LEU A 104 24.08 4.19 -35.17
C LEU A 104 23.34 3.80 -33.87
N ARG A 105 22.01 3.89 -33.87
CA ARG A 105 21.18 3.47 -32.72
C ARG A 105 21.33 1.98 -32.41
N ARG A 106 21.37 1.14 -33.44
CA ARG A 106 21.54 -0.31 -33.31
C ARG A 106 22.88 -0.67 -32.70
N HIS A 107 23.97 -0.06 -33.19
CA HIS A 107 25.31 -0.25 -32.65
C HIS A 107 25.40 0.17 -31.19
N ALA A 108 24.83 1.33 -30.87
CA ALA A 108 24.89 1.84 -29.53
C ALA A 108 24.05 1.00 -28.53
N MET A 109 22.90 0.47 -28.97
CA MET A 109 22.13 -0.49 -28.18
C MET A 109 22.90 -1.79 -27.94
N LYS A 110 23.62 -2.28 -28.95
CA LYS A 110 24.49 -3.47 -28.82
C LYS A 110 25.62 -3.22 -27.82
N SER A 111 26.24 -2.04 -27.85
CA SER A 111 27.27 -1.64 -26.88
C SER A 111 26.72 -1.58 -25.46
N LEU A 112 25.51 -1.02 -25.26
CA LEU A 112 24.85 -0.99 -23.95
C LEU A 112 24.56 -2.39 -23.43
N LYS A 113 23.98 -3.26 -24.28
CA LYS A 113 23.72 -4.65 -23.92
C LYS A 113 25.00 -5.40 -23.57
N SER A 114 26.10 -5.15 -24.29
CA SER A 114 27.41 -5.73 -23.96
C SER A 114 27.93 -5.24 -22.62
N ALA A 115 27.85 -3.94 -22.33
CA ALA A 115 28.31 -3.39 -21.05
C ALA A 115 27.52 -3.94 -19.86
N VAL A 116 26.20 -4.06 -20.01
CA VAL A 116 25.33 -4.69 -19.00
C VAL A 116 25.70 -6.16 -18.82
N LYS A 117 25.89 -6.89 -19.93
CA LYS A 117 26.29 -8.31 -19.90
C LYS A 117 27.64 -8.50 -19.20
N ASP A 118 28.64 -7.72 -19.54
CA ASP A 118 29.97 -7.81 -18.93
C ASP A 118 29.92 -7.58 -17.42
N PHE A 119 29.06 -6.66 -16.97
CA PHE A 119 28.83 -6.44 -15.54
C PHE A 119 28.11 -7.62 -14.87
N VAL A 120 27.05 -8.14 -15.50
CA VAL A 120 26.30 -9.31 -14.99
C VAL A 120 27.19 -10.55 -14.91
N ASP A 121 28.00 -10.82 -15.95
CA ASP A 121 28.90 -11.97 -16.03
C ASP A 121 30.00 -11.92 -14.96
N LYS A 122 30.49 -10.73 -14.60
CA LYS A 122 31.42 -10.52 -13.48
C LYS A 122 30.77 -10.72 -12.11
N THR A 123 29.44 -10.71 -12.04
CA THR A 123 28.69 -10.88 -10.81
C THR A 123 28.36 -12.36 -10.61
N ASN A 124 29.16 -13.07 -9.81
CA ASN A 124 29.04 -14.51 -9.55
C ASN A 124 27.65 -15.01 -9.08
N SER A 125 26.78 -14.13 -8.59
CA SER A 125 25.43 -14.45 -8.09
C SER A 125 24.30 -13.94 -9.00
N GLY A 126 24.64 -13.28 -10.12
CA GLY A 126 23.71 -12.58 -10.99
C GLY A 126 23.17 -11.28 -10.39
N VAL A 127 22.35 -10.58 -11.17
CA VAL A 127 21.72 -9.31 -10.81
C VAL A 127 20.21 -9.51 -10.75
N LEU A 128 19.59 -9.10 -9.64
CA LEU A 128 18.14 -9.12 -9.43
C LEU A 128 17.60 -7.69 -9.57
N PHE A 129 16.72 -7.48 -10.53
CA PHE A 129 15.96 -6.24 -10.71
C PHE A 129 14.59 -6.43 -10.05
N LEU A 130 14.31 -5.64 -9.01
CA LEU A 130 13.02 -5.58 -8.33
C LEU A 130 12.26 -4.37 -8.84
N ILE A 131 11.17 -4.61 -9.57
CA ILE A 131 10.32 -3.58 -10.16
C ILE A 131 9.00 -3.57 -9.40
N ASP A 132 8.62 -2.41 -8.87
CA ASP A 132 7.33 -2.21 -8.20
C ASP A 132 6.48 -1.15 -8.93
N GLU A 133 5.18 -1.19 -8.69
CA GLU A 133 4.16 -0.23 -9.15
C GLU A 133 4.05 -0.05 -10.69
N LEU A 134 4.50 -1.04 -11.47
CA LEU A 134 4.42 -1.00 -12.94
C LEU A 134 2.98 -0.87 -13.46
N ASP A 135 2.03 -1.46 -12.73
CA ASP A 135 0.60 -1.41 -13.02
C ASP A 135 -0.06 -0.04 -12.78
N ARG A 136 0.65 0.91 -12.13
CA ARG A 136 0.18 2.29 -11.94
C ARG A 136 0.67 3.27 -13.00
N CYS A 137 1.62 2.87 -13.82
CA CYS A 137 2.12 3.69 -14.92
C CYS A 137 1.05 3.94 -15.98
N ARG A 138 1.23 5.01 -16.76
CA ARG A 138 0.46 5.24 -17.99
C ARG A 138 0.55 4.01 -18.91
N PRO A 139 -0.53 3.67 -19.62
CA PRO A 139 -0.59 2.47 -20.46
C PRO A 139 0.59 2.30 -21.43
N ASP A 140 0.98 3.36 -22.13
CA ASP A 140 2.10 3.38 -23.08
C ASP A 140 3.46 3.18 -22.38
N TYR A 141 3.64 3.79 -21.20
CA TYR A 141 4.86 3.65 -20.43
C TYR A 141 5.03 2.24 -19.86
N ALA A 142 3.98 1.65 -19.27
CA ALA A 142 4.05 0.29 -18.71
C ALA A 142 4.46 -0.76 -19.77
N ILE A 143 3.89 -0.62 -20.97
CA ILE A 143 4.17 -1.48 -22.12
C ILE A 143 5.59 -1.30 -22.64
N SER A 144 6.00 -0.06 -22.88
CA SER A 144 7.38 0.23 -23.30
C SER A 144 8.41 -0.21 -22.24
N TYR A 145 8.04 -0.23 -20.95
CA TYR A 145 8.89 -0.75 -19.88
C TYR A 145 9.15 -2.25 -20.04
N LEU A 146 8.11 -3.05 -20.29
CA LEU A 146 8.24 -4.49 -20.54
C LEU A 146 9.06 -4.77 -21.80
N GLU A 147 8.83 -4.00 -22.87
CA GLU A 147 9.60 -4.10 -24.12
C GLU A 147 11.07 -3.76 -23.91
N THR A 148 11.37 -2.71 -23.14
CA THR A 148 12.73 -2.30 -22.78
C THR A 148 13.46 -3.43 -22.05
N ILE A 149 12.81 -4.04 -21.05
CA ILE A 149 13.37 -5.19 -20.32
C ILE A 149 13.71 -6.32 -21.30
N LYS A 150 12.75 -6.69 -22.16
CA LYS A 150 12.92 -7.80 -23.10
C LYS A 150 14.04 -7.58 -24.12
N HIS A 151 14.11 -6.40 -24.72
CA HIS A 151 15.06 -6.16 -25.81
C HIS A 151 16.49 -5.96 -25.31
N ILE A 152 16.64 -5.32 -24.15
CA ILE A 152 17.94 -4.83 -23.69
C ILE A 152 18.54 -5.74 -22.63
N PHE A 153 17.71 -6.23 -21.71
CA PHE A 153 18.16 -6.99 -20.55
C PHE A 153 17.92 -8.50 -20.66
N ASP A 154 17.65 -9.00 -21.86
CA ASP A 154 17.76 -10.42 -22.18
C ASP A 154 19.24 -10.85 -22.16
N VAL A 155 19.74 -10.99 -20.94
CA VAL A 155 21.12 -11.26 -20.54
C VAL A 155 21.09 -12.35 -19.47
N LYS A 156 21.81 -13.45 -19.71
CA LYS A 156 21.92 -14.55 -18.73
C LYS A 156 22.48 -14.02 -17.41
N GLY A 157 21.79 -14.29 -16.30
CA GLY A 157 22.17 -13.81 -14.97
C GLY A 157 21.47 -12.53 -14.53
N ALA A 158 20.77 -11.82 -15.43
CA ALA A 158 19.83 -10.75 -15.08
C ALA A 158 18.44 -11.37 -14.83
N THR A 159 17.93 -11.23 -13.60
CA THR A 159 16.59 -11.70 -13.21
C THR A 159 15.70 -10.52 -12.89
N PHE A 160 14.53 -10.44 -13.49
CA PHE A 160 13.53 -9.41 -13.19
C PHE A 160 12.41 -10.01 -12.37
N LEU A 161 12.13 -9.42 -11.20
CA LEU A 161 10.96 -9.68 -10.38
C LEU A 161 10.07 -8.45 -10.42
N ILE A 162 8.89 -8.58 -11.01
CA ILE A 162 7.93 -7.50 -11.19
C ILE A 162 6.77 -7.74 -10.21
N ALA A 163 6.58 -6.81 -9.28
CA ALA A 163 5.41 -6.75 -8.42
C ALA A 163 4.39 -5.82 -9.09
N ALA A 164 3.23 -6.38 -9.46
CA ALA A 164 2.17 -5.65 -10.16
C ALA A 164 0.82 -6.33 -9.96
N ASP A 165 -0.27 -5.56 -9.99
CA ASP A 165 -1.61 -6.11 -10.20
C ASP A 165 -1.77 -6.53 -11.67
N ARG A 166 -1.96 -7.84 -11.88
CA ARG A 166 -2.11 -8.44 -13.21
C ARG A 166 -3.29 -7.85 -13.99
N ASN A 167 -4.42 -7.62 -13.33
CA ASN A 167 -5.63 -7.13 -13.99
C ASN A 167 -5.46 -5.67 -14.43
N GLN A 168 -4.79 -4.86 -13.62
CA GLN A 168 -4.48 -3.48 -13.99
C GLN A 168 -3.49 -3.42 -15.16
N LEU A 169 -2.46 -4.28 -15.16
CA LEU A 169 -1.54 -4.38 -16.29
C LEU A 169 -2.24 -4.85 -17.58
N GLU A 170 -3.20 -5.77 -17.47
CA GLU A 170 -4.06 -6.20 -18.58
C GLU A 170 -4.90 -5.04 -19.15
N ASN A 171 -5.49 -4.23 -18.28
CA ASN A 171 -6.23 -3.03 -18.68
C ASN A 171 -5.33 -2.02 -19.41
N SER A 172 -4.13 -1.78 -18.90
CA SER A 172 -3.12 -0.93 -19.55
C SER A 172 -2.75 -1.46 -20.94
N ALA A 173 -2.48 -2.76 -21.07
CA ALA A 173 -2.15 -3.37 -22.37
C ALA A 173 -3.30 -3.25 -23.39
N ARG A 174 -4.54 -3.51 -22.97
CA ARG A 174 -5.73 -3.34 -23.83
C ARG A 174 -5.98 -1.88 -24.21
N LYS A 175 -5.63 -0.93 -23.34
CA LYS A 175 -5.73 0.50 -23.67
C LYS A 175 -4.69 0.91 -24.71
N ALA A 176 -3.49 0.33 -24.68
CA ALA A 176 -2.41 0.60 -25.61
C ALA A 176 -2.59 -0.07 -26.99
N PHE A 177 -2.98 -1.35 -27.02
CA PHE A 177 -3.05 -2.15 -28.25
C PHE A 177 -4.47 -2.47 -28.75
N GLY A 178 -5.50 -2.06 -28.01
CA GLY A 178 -6.90 -2.29 -28.33
C GLY A 178 -7.57 -3.38 -27.50
N SER A 179 -8.89 -3.27 -27.37
CA SER A 179 -9.70 -4.13 -26.49
C SER A 179 -9.69 -5.62 -26.86
N LYS A 180 -9.38 -5.95 -28.11
CA LYS A 180 -9.31 -7.33 -28.63
C LYS A 180 -7.96 -8.02 -28.37
N LEU A 181 -7.02 -7.36 -27.68
CA LEU A 181 -5.72 -7.96 -27.34
C LEU A 181 -5.93 -9.23 -26.49
N ASP A 182 -5.35 -10.33 -26.96
CA ASP A 182 -5.10 -11.49 -26.10
C ASP A 182 -3.93 -11.17 -25.16
N PHE A 183 -4.28 -10.73 -23.95
CA PHE A 183 -3.29 -10.36 -22.95
C PHE A 183 -2.45 -11.55 -22.49
N ASN A 184 -2.98 -12.77 -22.47
CA ASN A 184 -2.23 -13.94 -22.00
C ASN A 184 -1.06 -14.24 -22.94
N GLU A 185 -1.31 -14.26 -24.25
CA GLU A 185 -0.28 -14.48 -25.26
C GLU A 185 0.70 -13.29 -25.34
N TYR A 186 0.22 -12.07 -25.14
CA TYR A 186 1.09 -10.91 -25.03
C TYR A 186 2.01 -10.99 -23.79
N TYR A 187 1.45 -11.30 -22.63
CA TYR A 187 2.14 -11.33 -21.33
C TYR A 187 3.23 -12.41 -21.27
N ARG A 188 2.98 -13.58 -21.86
CA ARG A 188 3.96 -14.68 -21.99
C ARG A 188 5.24 -14.30 -22.72
N LYS A 189 5.21 -13.23 -23.52
CA LYS A 189 6.41 -12.71 -24.21
C LYS A 189 7.42 -12.10 -23.24
N PHE A 190 6.99 -11.68 -22.05
CA PHE A 190 7.81 -10.93 -21.09
C PHE A 190 7.98 -11.68 -19.76
N ILE A 191 6.95 -12.40 -19.32
CA ILE A 191 6.91 -13.06 -18.03
C ILE A 191 7.10 -14.56 -18.18
N HIS A 192 8.23 -15.04 -17.70
CA HIS A 192 8.60 -16.46 -17.75
C HIS A 192 7.92 -17.30 -16.67
N ARG A 193 7.65 -16.70 -15.51
CA ARG A 193 7.03 -17.35 -14.35
C ARG A 193 6.20 -16.34 -13.59
N GLU A 194 5.03 -16.78 -13.15
CA GLU A 194 4.13 -16.02 -12.31
C GLU A 194 4.08 -16.65 -10.91
N VAL A 195 4.11 -15.80 -9.88
CA VAL A 195 4.00 -16.23 -8.49
C VAL A 195 2.94 -15.35 -7.83
N THR A 196 1.83 -15.96 -7.43
CA THR A 196 0.79 -15.28 -6.66
C THR A 196 1.12 -15.36 -5.18
N LEU A 197 0.93 -14.27 -4.44
CA LEU A 197 1.04 -14.29 -2.99
C LEU A 197 -0.07 -15.20 -2.42
N PRO A 198 0.27 -16.16 -1.53
CA PRO A 198 -0.73 -17.05 -0.97
C PRO A 198 -1.71 -16.27 -0.08
N ALA A 199 -2.95 -16.73 -0.03
CA ALA A 199 -3.91 -16.22 0.93
C ALA A 199 -3.38 -16.43 2.36
N VAL A 200 -3.55 -15.42 3.22
CA VAL A 200 -3.14 -15.50 4.62
C VAL A 200 -4.15 -16.38 5.37
N SER A 201 -3.67 -17.41 6.07
CA SER A 201 -4.52 -18.25 6.94
C SER A 201 -5.13 -17.43 8.07
N ASP A 202 -6.22 -17.90 8.69
CA ASP A 202 -6.85 -17.19 9.82
C ASP A 202 -5.88 -16.92 10.97
N SER A 203 -5.08 -17.93 11.35
CA SER A 203 -4.03 -17.79 12.37
C SER A 203 -2.90 -16.85 11.94
N GLY A 204 -2.50 -16.89 10.67
CA GLY A 204 -1.53 -15.97 10.10
C GLY A 204 -2.03 -14.54 10.08
N TYR A 205 -3.34 -14.36 9.88
CA TYR A 205 -3.98 -13.05 9.83
C TYR A 205 -3.96 -12.40 11.20
N ARG A 206 -4.34 -13.14 12.24
CA ARG A 206 -4.31 -12.62 13.61
C ARG A 206 -2.90 -12.18 14.01
N LYS A 207 -1.88 -12.94 13.62
CA LYS A 207 -0.48 -12.56 13.83
C LYS A 207 -0.11 -11.28 13.08
N LEU A 208 -0.53 -11.15 11.82
CA LEU A 208 -0.33 -9.94 11.01
C LEU A 208 -1.03 -8.73 11.64
N ALA A 209 -2.30 -8.89 12.03
CA ALA A 209 -3.06 -7.85 12.72
C ALA A 209 -2.36 -7.39 13.99
N LEU A 210 -1.93 -8.32 14.85
CA LEU A 210 -1.17 -8.00 16.06
C LEU A 210 0.10 -7.21 15.73
N GLN A 211 0.88 -7.62 14.73
CA GLN A 211 2.10 -6.89 14.33
C GLN A 211 1.80 -5.46 13.88
N TYR A 212 0.77 -5.23 13.06
CA TYR A 212 0.38 -3.89 12.65
C TYR A 212 -0.15 -3.05 13.81
N VAL A 213 -1.00 -3.64 14.65
CA VAL A 213 -1.56 -2.97 15.83
C VAL A 213 -0.46 -2.55 16.79
N THR A 214 0.46 -3.46 17.13
CA THR A 214 1.64 -3.13 17.94
C THR A 214 2.47 -2.05 17.25
N TYR A 215 2.79 -2.16 15.97
CA TYR A 215 3.57 -1.15 15.24
C TYR A 215 2.95 0.26 15.31
N TYR A 216 1.63 0.38 15.16
CA TYR A 216 0.95 1.68 15.21
C TYR A 216 0.77 2.21 16.63
N LEU A 217 0.71 1.33 17.63
CA LEU A 217 0.61 1.70 19.04
C LEU A 217 1.97 2.02 19.68
N ASP A 218 3.05 1.34 19.27
CA ASP A 218 4.43 1.46 19.78
C ASP A 218 5.12 2.79 19.39
N ARG A 219 4.36 3.73 18.81
CA ARG A 219 4.76 5.14 18.69
C ARG A 219 4.54 5.91 20.00
N GLU A 220 4.76 5.24 21.13
CA GLU A 220 4.61 5.80 22.47
C GLU A 220 5.44 7.09 22.61
N GLY A 221 4.80 8.15 23.12
CA GLY A 221 5.43 9.44 23.37
C GLY A 221 5.20 10.52 22.30
N LEU A 222 4.71 10.17 21.10
CA LEU A 222 4.49 11.18 20.05
C LEU A 222 3.11 11.86 20.10
N ARG A 223 2.10 11.24 20.74
CA ARG A 223 0.74 11.82 20.87
C ARG A 223 0.09 11.44 22.20
N ASN A 224 -0.54 12.40 22.84
CA ASN A 224 -1.41 12.17 24.00
C ASN A 224 -2.76 11.64 23.49
N CYS A 225 -3.20 10.50 24.03
CA CYS A 225 -4.44 9.83 23.63
C CYS A 225 -5.46 9.85 24.78
N TYR A 226 -6.71 10.14 24.47
CA TYR A 226 -7.84 10.06 25.41
C TYR A 226 -8.01 8.63 25.94
N LEU A 227 -7.84 7.63 25.07
CA LEU A 227 -7.95 6.21 25.40
C LEU A 227 -6.68 5.69 26.06
N ARG A 228 -6.83 5.03 27.21
CA ARG A 228 -5.75 4.22 27.79
C ARG A 228 -5.60 2.94 26.98
N ILE A 229 -4.41 2.72 26.43
CA ILE A 229 -4.10 1.51 25.66
C ILE A 229 -3.65 0.44 26.65
N GLU A 230 -4.50 -0.56 26.86
CA GLU A 230 -4.24 -1.74 27.68
C GLU A 230 -4.37 -2.99 26.80
N GLU A 231 -3.87 -4.14 27.29
CA GLU A 231 -3.88 -5.42 26.55
C GLU A 231 -5.28 -5.79 26.05
N SER A 232 -6.34 -5.56 26.86
CA SER A 232 -7.71 -5.81 26.43
C SER A 232 -8.14 -4.97 25.23
N ARG A 233 -7.69 -3.71 25.13
CA ARG A 233 -8.01 -2.82 24.00
C ARG A 233 -7.28 -3.25 22.74
N VAL A 234 -6.02 -3.66 22.88
CA VAL A 234 -5.23 -4.26 21.80
C VAL A 234 -5.95 -5.47 21.23
N GLU A 235 -6.40 -6.38 22.10
CA GLU A 235 -7.11 -7.59 21.69
C GLU A 235 -8.39 -7.28 20.91
N ASN A 236 -9.19 -6.31 21.37
CA ASN A 236 -10.40 -5.88 20.65
C ASN A 236 -10.09 -5.34 19.25
N ILE A 237 -9.00 -4.57 19.09
CA ILE A 237 -8.59 -4.05 17.77
C ILE A 237 -8.14 -5.23 16.88
N VAL A 238 -7.35 -6.15 17.42
CA VAL A 238 -6.84 -7.33 16.70
C VAL A 238 -7.98 -8.24 16.25
N GLU A 239 -8.95 -8.51 17.12
CA GLU A 239 -10.15 -9.29 16.83
C GLU A 239 -10.92 -8.68 15.65
N LEU A 240 -11.31 -7.41 15.76
CA LEU A 240 -12.07 -6.71 14.72
C LEU A 240 -11.31 -6.68 13.37
N ILE A 241 -10.01 -6.35 13.38
CA ILE A 241 -9.17 -6.33 12.18
C ILE A 241 -9.09 -7.72 11.53
N SER A 242 -8.97 -8.76 12.36
CA SER A 242 -8.75 -10.14 11.91
C SER A 242 -10.02 -10.76 11.34
N SER A 243 -11.15 -10.53 11.99
CA SER A 243 -12.45 -11.07 11.56
C SER A 243 -12.94 -10.41 10.28
N LEU A 244 -12.76 -9.09 10.16
CA LEU A 244 -13.14 -8.34 8.96
C LEU A 244 -12.09 -8.35 7.84
N LYS A 245 -10.98 -9.09 8.04
CA LYS A 245 -9.87 -9.21 7.08
C LYS A 245 -9.44 -7.85 6.50
N MET A 246 -9.08 -6.89 7.38
CA MET A 246 -8.64 -5.55 6.96
C MET A 246 -7.26 -5.51 6.33
N THR A 247 -7.15 -5.01 5.09
CA THR A 247 -5.85 -4.87 4.43
C THR A 247 -4.92 -3.93 5.22
N PRO A 248 -3.59 -4.05 5.09
CA PRO A 248 -2.65 -3.14 5.74
C PRO A 248 -2.96 -1.65 5.55
N ARG A 249 -3.40 -1.26 4.34
CA ARG A 249 -3.82 0.11 4.04
C ARG A 249 -5.07 0.52 4.84
N GLN A 250 -6.04 -0.39 4.97
CA GLN A 250 -7.22 -0.14 5.80
C GLN A 250 -6.84 -0.04 7.28
N ILE A 251 -5.94 -0.90 7.78
CA ILE A 251 -5.46 -0.83 9.17
C ILE A 251 -4.77 0.51 9.43
N GLN A 252 -3.89 0.96 8.53
CA GLN A 252 -3.26 2.28 8.62
C GLN A 252 -4.30 3.40 8.74
N GLU A 253 -5.35 3.33 7.93
CA GLU A 253 -6.42 4.32 7.92
C GLU A 253 -7.25 4.30 9.21
N VAL A 254 -7.51 3.12 9.80
CA VAL A 254 -8.10 3.02 11.15
C VAL A 254 -7.26 3.78 12.16
N PHE A 255 -5.94 3.54 12.19
CA PHE A 255 -5.05 4.23 13.12
C PHE A 255 -4.92 5.73 12.84
N ARG A 256 -5.08 6.17 11.58
CA ARG A 256 -5.17 7.58 11.23
C ARG A 256 -6.42 8.20 11.84
N ILE A 257 -7.59 7.59 11.66
CA ILE A 257 -8.87 8.05 12.24
C ILE A 257 -8.75 8.09 13.77
N LEU A 258 -8.30 7.00 14.40
CA LEU A 258 -8.13 6.92 15.85
C LEU A 258 -7.16 7.99 16.36
N GLY A 259 -6.02 8.17 15.70
CA GLY A 259 -5.01 9.15 16.08
C GLY A 259 -5.50 10.59 16.03
N HIS A 260 -6.53 10.89 15.25
CA HIS A 260 -7.16 12.22 15.22
C HIS A 260 -8.38 12.30 16.14
N SER A 261 -9.26 11.30 16.15
CA SER A 261 -10.48 11.27 16.97
C SER A 261 -10.19 11.13 18.47
N LEU A 262 -9.07 10.50 18.84
CA LEU A 262 -8.67 10.28 20.22
C LEU A 262 -7.51 11.18 20.67
N SER A 263 -7.10 12.16 19.86
CA SER A 263 -6.05 13.11 20.24
C SER A 263 -6.46 13.94 21.45
N ALA A 264 -5.64 13.94 22.50
CA ALA A 264 -5.90 14.62 23.77
C ALA A 264 -4.77 15.59 24.13
N ASN A 265 -5.06 16.52 25.04
CA ASN A 265 -4.01 17.24 25.78
C ASN A 265 -3.45 16.33 26.88
N GLU A 266 -2.26 16.67 27.40
CA GLU A 266 -1.57 15.88 28.42
C GLU A 266 -2.42 15.65 29.68
N ASP A 267 -3.17 16.67 30.11
CA ASP A 267 -4.05 16.63 31.27
C ASP A 267 -5.25 15.66 31.10
N LYS A 268 -5.58 15.27 29.87
CA LYS A 268 -6.69 14.36 29.55
C LYS A 268 -6.25 12.98 29.07
N LYS A 269 -4.94 12.72 29.07
CA LYS A 269 -4.37 11.44 28.66
C LYS A 269 -4.96 10.29 29.47
N GLY A 270 -5.47 9.27 28.79
CA GLY A 270 -6.01 8.05 29.42
C GLY A 270 -7.28 8.23 30.26
N LYS A 271 -7.96 9.38 30.21
CA LYS A 271 -9.16 9.66 31.01
C LYS A 271 -10.48 9.26 30.36
N MET A 272 -10.45 8.73 29.13
CA MET A 272 -11.65 8.27 28.43
C MET A 272 -12.17 7.00 29.06
N LEU A 273 -13.49 6.96 29.30
CA LEU A 273 -14.14 5.74 29.74
C LEU A 273 -14.05 4.66 28.66
N TRP A 274 -13.87 3.41 29.09
CA TRP A 274 -13.49 2.34 28.17
C TRP A 274 -14.52 2.12 27.06
N ALA A 275 -15.83 2.20 27.34
CA ALA A 275 -16.88 1.94 26.34
C ALA A 275 -16.85 2.96 25.19
N TRP A 276 -16.59 4.24 25.49
CA TRP A 276 -16.34 5.25 24.48
C TRP A 276 -15.12 4.92 23.62
N GLY A 277 -14.04 4.44 24.25
CA GLY A 277 -12.84 4.00 23.54
C GLY A 277 -13.10 2.85 22.58
N VAL A 278 -13.77 1.79 23.05
CA VAL A 278 -14.09 0.62 22.21
C VAL A 278 -15.02 1.00 21.09
N ALA A 279 -16.06 1.78 21.36
CA ALA A 279 -17.00 2.20 20.34
C ALA A 279 -16.34 3.11 19.30
N THR A 280 -15.35 3.91 19.69
CA THR A 280 -14.56 4.69 18.71
C THR A 280 -13.70 3.78 17.84
N ILE A 281 -13.10 2.73 18.40
CA ILE A 281 -12.40 1.68 17.64
C ILE A 281 -13.34 1.01 16.65
N LEU A 282 -14.49 0.52 17.14
CA LEU A 282 -15.52 -0.13 16.34
C LEU A 282 -15.96 0.79 15.19
N MET A 283 -16.35 2.03 15.47
CA MET A 283 -16.81 2.98 14.47
C MET A 283 -15.73 3.34 13.43
N SER A 284 -14.46 3.45 13.83
CA SER A 284 -13.34 3.71 12.91
C SER A 284 -13.13 2.55 11.94
N ILE A 285 -13.30 1.32 12.41
CA ILE A 285 -13.21 0.10 11.60
C ILE A 285 -14.42 -0.03 10.67
N LEU A 286 -15.63 0.15 11.19
CA LEU A 286 -16.87 0.05 10.41
C LEU A 286 -16.91 1.07 9.28
N LYS A 287 -16.43 2.30 9.51
CA LYS A 287 -16.35 3.33 8.46
C LYS A 287 -15.65 2.83 7.18
N LEU A 288 -14.63 1.98 7.31
CA LEU A 288 -13.83 1.49 6.19
C LEU A 288 -14.29 0.14 5.64
N LYS A 289 -14.91 -0.70 6.48
CA LYS A 289 -15.27 -2.08 6.13
C LYS A 289 -16.75 -2.31 5.89
N LEU A 290 -17.60 -1.65 6.67
CA LEU A 290 -19.04 -1.81 6.67
C LEU A 290 -19.68 -0.42 6.77
N PRO A 291 -19.59 0.41 5.71
CA PRO A 291 -20.02 1.80 5.73
C PRO A 291 -21.53 1.94 6.03
N ASP A 292 -22.35 0.99 5.58
CA ASP A 292 -23.79 1.00 5.85
C ASP A 292 -24.08 0.77 7.34
N THR A 293 -23.42 -0.20 7.98
CA THR A 293 -23.50 -0.45 9.42
C THR A 293 -22.97 0.75 10.22
N TYR A 294 -21.89 1.38 9.76
CA TYR A 294 -21.35 2.61 10.35
C TYR A 294 -22.36 3.75 10.33
N GLN A 295 -23.00 4.01 9.17
CA GLN A 295 -24.03 5.04 9.04
C GLN A 295 -25.24 4.73 9.92
N ALA A 296 -25.72 3.48 9.90
CA ALA A 296 -26.87 3.07 10.70
C ALA A 296 -26.62 3.21 12.20
N LEU A 297 -25.44 2.81 12.70
CA LEU A 297 -25.05 3.02 14.10
C LEU A 297 -24.97 4.50 14.46
N GLY A 298 -24.34 5.31 13.60
CA GLY A 298 -24.17 6.75 13.83
C GLY A 298 -25.48 7.54 13.84
N ARG A 299 -26.51 7.02 13.17
CA ARG A 299 -27.85 7.63 13.09
C ARG A 299 -28.86 7.02 14.06
N ASN A 300 -28.44 6.03 14.87
CA ASN A 300 -29.30 5.26 15.76
C ASN A 300 -30.45 4.56 15.00
N GLU A 301 -30.12 3.98 13.85
CA GLU A 301 -31.04 3.35 12.90
C GLU A 301 -30.75 1.86 12.68
N LEU A 302 -29.68 1.30 13.30
CA LEU A 302 -29.29 -0.09 13.11
C LEU A 302 -30.35 -1.04 13.66
N ARG A 303 -30.93 -1.88 12.81
CA ARG A 303 -31.93 -2.86 13.26
C ARG A 303 -31.28 -4.00 14.05
N ILE A 304 -32.02 -4.61 14.97
CA ILE A 304 -31.53 -5.75 15.77
C ILE A 304 -30.99 -6.87 14.87
N LYS A 305 -31.72 -7.22 13.81
CA LYS A 305 -31.30 -8.25 12.85
C LYS A 305 -29.96 -7.93 12.18
N ASP A 306 -29.75 -6.66 11.80
CA ASP A 306 -28.53 -6.22 11.14
C ASP A 306 -27.36 -6.21 12.13
N ALA A 307 -27.60 -5.81 13.39
CA ALA A 307 -26.62 -5.91 14.47
C ALA A 307 -26.18 -7.36 14.72
N VAL A 308 -27.13 -8.29 14.81
CA VAL A 308 -26.84 -9.73 14.98
C VAL A 308 -26.05 -10.29 13.80
N THR A 309 -26.42 -9.90 12.57
CA THR A 309 -25.72 -10.34 11.35
C THR A 309 -24.26 -9.88 11.40
N PHE A 310 -24.02 -8.61 11.69
CA PHE A 310 -22.68 -8.05 11.86
C PHE A 310 -21.87 -8.79 12.96
N ILE A 311 -22.47 -9.01 14.14
CA ILE A 311 -21.77 -9.67 15.25
C ILE A 311 -21.42 -11.13 14.90
N LYS A 312 -22.29 -11.83 14.16
CA LYS A 312 -22.00 -13.18 13.65
C LYS A 312 -20.79 -13.18 12.69
N GLU A 313 -20.62 -12.13 11.89
CA GLU A 313 -19.42 -11.98 11.04
C GLU A 313 -18.13 -11.79 11.84
N LEU A 314 -18.20 -11.19 13.04
CA LEU A 314 -17.03 -11.05 13.90
C LEU A 314 -16.50 -12.38 14.41
N LYS A 315 -17.32 -13.45 14.44
CA LYS A 315 -16.97 -14.76 15.03
C LYS A 315 -16.36 -14.61 16.43
N SER A 316 -16.85 -13.63 17.19
CA SER A 316 -16.37 -13.33 18.53
C SER A 316 -16.71 -14.45 19.50
N GLU A 317 -15.83 -14.69 20.48
CA GLU A 317 -16.14 -15.54 21.64
C GLU A 317 -17.21 -14.90 22.54
N TYR A 318 -17.41 -13.59 22.44
CA TYR A 318 -18.33 -12.81 23.29
C TYR A 318 -19.31 -11.97 22.44
N PRO A 319 -20.19 -12.60 21.64
CA PRO A 319 -21.14 -11.89 20.78
C PRO A 319 -22.07 -10.96 21.59
N ASP A 320 -22.49 -11.41 22.77
CA ASP A 320 -23.34 -10.64 23.69
C ASP A 320 -22.67 -9.35 24.14
N TRP A 321 -21.35 -9.37 24.30
CA TRP A 321 -20.59 -8.19 24.74
C TRP A 321 -20.62 -7.10 23.67
N TRP A 322 -20.40 -7.46 22.40
CA TRP A 322 -20.50 -6.54 21.27
C TRP A 322 -21.93 -6.03 21.06
N PHE A 323 -22.94 -6.91 21.21
CA PHE A 323 -24.33 -6.51 21.14
C PHE A 323 -24.68 -5.53 22.27
N THR A 324 -24.23 -5.81 23.48
CA THR A 324 -24.47 -4.96 24.64
C THR A 324 -23.81 -3.59 24.49
N LEU A 325 -22.59 -3.52 23.92
CA LEU A 325 -21.94 -2.25 23.57
C LEU A 325 -22.81 -1.44 22.60
N ILE A 326 -23.28 -2.07 21.51
CA ILE A 326 -24.14 -1.43 20.50
C ILE A 326 -25.45 -0.91 21.12
N TYR A 327 -26.13 -1.78 21.86
CA TYR A 327 -27.40 -1.46 22.49
C TYR A 327 -27.26 -0.35 23.53
N THR A 328 -26.36 -0.50 24.50
CA THR A 328 -26.17 0.48 25.58
C THR A 328 -25.55 1.79 25.09
N GLY A 329 -24.83 1.77 23.96
CA GLY A 329 -24.36 2.96 23.27
C GLY A 329 -25.45 3.72 22.50
N GLY A 330 -26.66 3.16 22.38
CA GLY A 330 -27.79 3.74 21.66
C GLY A 330 -27.69 3.62 20.15
N GLY A 331 -26.94 2.64 19.64
CA GLY A 331 -26.76 2.44 18.19
C GLY A 331 -27.94 1.75 17.50
N LEU A 332 -28.82 1.06 18.26
CA LEU A 332 -29.98 0.38 17.71
C LEU A 332 -31.09 1.36 17.28
N ASN A 333 -31.93 0.91 16.35
CA ASN A 333 -33.06 1.65 15.85
C ASN A 333 -34.04 1.98 16.98
N SER A 334 -34.11 3.27 17.34
CA SER A 334 -34.94 3.73 18.46
C SER A 334 -36.43 3.45 18.30
N ASN A 335 -36.95 3.38 17.07
CA ASN A 335 -38.34 3.01 16.81
C ASN A 335 -38.59 1.51 16.96
N GLU A 336 -37.60 0.68 16.61
CA GLU A 336 -37.71 -0.78 16.72
C GLU A 336 -37.76 -1.24 18.19
N ILE A 337 -36.99 -0.58 19.06
CA ILE A 337 -36.87 -0.94 20.48
C ILE A 337 -37.77 -0.12 21.40
N LYS A 338 -38.58 0.79 20.83
CA LYS A 338 -39.53 1.60 21.58
C LYS A 338 -40.48 0.66 22.32
N ASP A 339 -40.53 0.77 23.64
CA ASP A 339 -41.38 -0.02 24.53
C ASP A 339 -40.94 -1.48 24.79
N MET A 340 -39.82 -1.94 24.21
CA MET A 340 -39.25 -3.26 24.54
C MET A 340 -38.46 -3.22 25.86
N GLN A 341 -38.63 -4.23 26.72
CA GLN A 341 -37.73 -4.41 27.85
C GLN A 341 -36.38 -4.95 27.36
N PRO A 342 -35.26 -4.73 28.09
CA PRO A 342 -33.96 -5.28 27.71
C PRO A 342 -34.00 -6.78 27.43
N LYS A 343 -34.77 -7.56 28.20
CA LYS A 343 -34.95 -9.00 27.97
C LYS A 343 -35.50 -9.29 26.57
N ASP A 344 -36.56 -8.60 26.15
CA ASP A 344 -37.20 -8.80 24.85
C ASP A 344 -36.25 -8.48 23.69
N ILE A 345 -35.38 -7.47 23.88
CA ILE A 345 -34.37 -7.09 22.88
C ILE A 345 -33.35 -8.21 22.69
N TYR A 346 -32.87 -8.82 23.77
CA TYR A 346 -31.88 -9.91 23.69
C TYR A 346 -32.50 -11.21 23.19
N MET A 347 -33.77 -11.49 23.52
CA MET A 347 -34.51 -12.61 22.94
C MET A 347 -34.67 -12.42 21.42
N LYS A 348 -35.05 -11.22 20.98
CA LYS A 348 -35.16 -10.89 19.54
C LYS A 348 -33.81 -10.94 18.83
N ALA A 349 -32.71 -10.73 19.55
CA ALA A 349 -31.35 -10.86 19.06
C ALA A 349 -30.83 -12.31 19.05
N ASP A 350 -31.62 -13.29 19.52
CA ASP A 350 -31.22 -14.71 19.62
C ASP A 350 -30.00 -14.92 20.55
N LEU A 351 -29.88 -14.09 21.59
CA LEU A 351 -28.77 -14.12 22.57
C LEU A 351 -29.17 -14.78 23.89
N ILE A 352 -30.46 -14.76 24.23
CA ILE A 352 -31.00 -15.44 25.42
C ILE A 352 -32.26 -16.21 25.02
N SER A 353 -32.54 -17.32 25.71
CA SER A 353 -33.72 -18.15 25.51
C SER A 353 -34.77 -17.94 26.61
N GLU A 354 -36.00 -18.40 26.38
CA GLU A 354 -37.06 -18.36 27.41
C GLU A 354 -36.70 -19.18 28.66
N GLU A 355 -35.89 -20.23 28.49
CA GLU A 355 -35.46 -21.13 29.57
C GLU A 355 -34.28 -20.57 30.38
N ASN A 356 -33.46 -19.69 29.79
CA ASN A 356 -32.28 -19.10 30.43
C ASN A 356 -32.58 -17.66 30.88
N ASN A 357 -32.97 -17.51 32.15
CA ASN A 357 -33.71 -16.35 32.66
C ASN A 357 -32.84 -15.19 33.18
N ASP A 358 -31.52 -15.24 32.99
CA ASP A 358 -30.62 -14.21 33.48
C ASP A 358 -30.69 -12.97 32.58
N ALA A 359 -31.33 -11.92 33.09
CA ALA A 359 -31.36 -10.63 32.42
C ALA A 359 -29.93 -10.07 32.30
N PRO A 360 -29.56 -9.49 31.14
CA PRO A 360 -28.23 -8.95 30.94
C PRO A 360 -27.92 -7.85 31.97
N VAL A 361 -26.76 -7.94 32.64
CA VAL A 361 -26.35 -6.97 33.67
C VAL A 361 -25.86 -5.69 33.00
N LEU A 362 -26.74 -4.71 32.86
CA LEU A 362 -26.44 -3.44 32.16
C LEU A 362 -25.80 -2.36 33.06
N THR A 363 -25.76 -2.57 34.38
CA THR A 363 -25.30 -1.54 35.34
C THR A 363 -23.86 -1.13 35.10
N GLN A 364 -22.96 -2.11 34.86
CA GLN A 364 -21.55 -1.83 34.52
C GLN A 364 -21.43 -1.05 33.21
N TRP A 365 -22.25 -1.34 32.21
CA TRP A 365 -22.24 -0.64 30.92
C TRP A 365 -22.68 0.82 31.06
N ARG A 366 -23.71 1.10 31.87
CA ARG A 366 -24.11 2.48 32.16
C ARG A 366 -22.97 3.28 32.80
N SER A 367 -22.25 2.69 33.75
CA SER A 367 -21.07 3.32 34.35
C SER A 367 -19.92 3.48 33.34
N ALA A 368 -19.75 2.51 32.43
CA ALA A 368 -18.71 2.52 31.40
C ALA A 368 -18.91 3.60 30.34
N TRP A 369 -20.14 4.02 30.09
CA TRP A 369 -20.44 5.15 29.21
C TRP A 369 -20.49 6.49 29.94
N GLY A 370 -20.58 6.46 31.28
CA GLY A 370 -20.78 7.62 32.14
C GLY A 370 -22.25 7.98 32.31
N HIS A 371 -22.54 8.82 33.30
CA HIS A 371 -23.91 9.23 33.68
C HIS A 371 -24.58 10.22 32.71
N THR A 372 -24.07 10.36 31.49
CA THR A 372 -24.67 11.25 30.49
C THR A 372 -26.04 10.70 30.07
N THR A 373 -27.05 11.58 30.10
CA THR A 373 -28.44 11.30 29.72
C THR A 373 -28.65 11.15 28.21
N THR A 374 -27.60 11.33 27.41
CA THR A 374 -27.66 11.24 25.96
C THR A 374 -27.71 9.78 25.50
N SER A 375 -28.81 9.40 24.86
CA SER A 375 -28.99 8.13 24.12
C SER A 375 -28.21 8.07 22.81
N SER A 376 -27.33 9.03 22.55
CA SER A 376 -26.71 9.30 21.24
C SER A 376 -25.19 9.17 21.27
N ARG A 377 -24.64 8.14 21.93
CA ARG A 377 -23.19 7.97 22.11
C ARG A 377 -22.51 7.61 20.80
N PHE A 378 -23.04 6.61 20.08
CA PHE A 378 -22.59 6.29 18.72
C PHE A 378 -22.74 7.48 17.77
N SER A 379 -23.83 8.24 17.86
CA SER A 379 -24.01 9.46 17.07
C SER A 379 -22.98 10.56 17.37
N SER A 380 -22.56 10.68 18.63
CA SER A 380 -21.50 11.62 19.04
C SER A 380 -20.15 11.19 18.47
N ILE A 381 -19.81 9.90 18.56
CA ILE A 381 -18.60 9.32 17.96
C ILE A 381 -18.61 9.49 16.44
N PHE A 382 -19.74 9.19 15.80
CA PHE A 382 -19.97 9.37 14.37
C PHE A 382 -19.66 10.80 13.96
N SER A 383 -20.23 11.80 14.66
CA SER A 383 -20.00 13.22 14.38
C SER A 383 -18.52 13.61 14.51
N VAL A 384 -17.80 13.08 15.51
CA VAL A 384 -16.36 13.33 15.68
C VAL A 384 -15.55 12.72 14.53
N ILE A 385 -15.84 11.48 14.15
CA ILE A 385 -15.15 10.81 13.05
C ILE A 385 -15.44 11.53 11.72
N GLU A 386 -16.70 11.86 11.43
CA GLU A 386 -17.08 12.60 10.23
C GLU A 386 -16.34 13.95 10.15
N LYS A 387 -16.33 14.71 11.24
CA LYS A 387 -15.59 15.98 11.33
C LYS A 387 -14.09 15.81 11.08
N VAL A 388 -13.48 14.76 11.59
CA VAL A 388 -12.04 14.51 11.38
C VAL A 388 -11.75 14.09 9.93
N THR A 389 -12.67 13.36 9.31
CA THR A 389 -12.50 12.87 7.94
C THR A 389 -12.91 13.87 6.86
N SER A 390 -13.70 14.90 7.20
CA SER A 390 -14.13 15.94 6.26
C SER A 390 -13.06 17.01 6.02
N TRP A 391 -11.97 17.01 6.79
CA TRP A 391 -10.81 17.87 6.59
C TRP A 391 -9.80 17.12 5.72
N ASN A 392 -10.13 16.98 4.43
CA ASN A 392 -9.22 16.53 3.39
C ASN A 392 -9.32 17.49 2.21
#